data_AF-A0A838DSJ8-F1
#
_entry.id   AF-A0A838DSJ8-F1
#
_cell.length_a   1.000
_cell.length_b   1.000
_cell.length_c   1.000
_cell.angle_alpha   90.00
_cell.angle_beta   90.00
_cell.angle_gamma   90.00
#
_symmetry.space_group_name_H-M   'P 1'
#
loop_
_entity.id
_entity.type
_entity.pdbx_description
1 polymer ?
#
loop_
_entity_poly.entity_id
_entity_poly.type
_entity_poly.pdbx_seq_one_letter_code
_entity_poly.pdbx_strand_id
1 'polypeptide(L)' 'MIIRTAVRPRGLAAMSPERRREIASKGGRTSQSRGTAHQWTPEEASAAGKKGSARYARRRVETADLA' A
#
# COMPACT_ATOMS: atom_id res chain seq x y z
N MET A 1 20.82 9.16 -37.40
CA MET A 1 19.40 9.11 -36.99
C MET A 1 19.21 7.88 -36.10
N ILE A 2 19.01 8.04 -34.79
CA ILE A 2 18.82 6.91 -33.87
C ILE A 2 17.32 6.58 -33.81
N ILE A 3 16.92 5.44 -34.36
CA ILE A 3 15.54 4.95 -34.27
C ILE A 3 15.30 4.52 -32.82
N ARG A 4 14.61 5.37 -32.06
CA ARG A 4 14.13 5.02 -30.72
C ARG A 4 12.96 4.05 -30.88
N THR A 5 13.23 2.75 -30.92
CA THR A 5 12.17 1.73 -30.97
C THR A 5 11.35 1.82 -29.67
N ALA A 6 10.03 2.01 -29.78
CA ALA A 6 9.14 2.08 -28.64
C ALA A 6 9.31 0.81 -27.77
N VAL A 7 9.62 1.00 -26.49
CA VAL A 7 9.81 -0.10 -25.54
C VAL A 7 8.47 -0.79 -25.33
N ARG A 8 8.33 -2.02 -25.82
CA ARG A 8 7.15 -2.82 -25.53
C ARG A 8 7.14 -3.21 -24.05
N PRO A 9 6.02 -3.05 -23.33
CA PRO A 9 5.94 -3.44 -21.94
C PRO A 9 6.13 -4.95 -21.82
N ARG A 10 6.82 -5.38 -20.76
CA ARG A 10 7.10 -6.79 -20.44
C ARG A 10 6.93 -7.07 -18.95
N GLY A 11 6.77 -8.33 -18.59
CA GLY A 11 6.59 -8.74 -17.19
C GLY A 11 5.34 -8.13 -16.57
N LEU A 12 5.43 -7.64 -15.32
CA LEU A 12 4.31 -7.02 -14.62
C LEU A 12 3.71 -5.83 -15.41
N ALA A 13 4.53 -5.07 -16.13
CA ALA A 13 4.06 -3.90 -16.90
C ALA A 13 3.19 -4.28 -18.10
N ALA A 14 3.31 -5.51 -18.61
CA ALA A 14 2.47 -6.02 -19.69
C ALA A 14 1.16 -6.67 -19.20
N MET A 15 1.01 -6.89 -17.90
CA MET A 15 -0.15 -7.57 -17.32
C MET A 15 -1.31 -6.61 -17.10
N SER A 16 -2.53 -7.15 -17.12
CA SER A 16 -3.73 -6.38 -16.75
C SER A 16 -3.64 -5.88 -15.29
N PRO A 17 -4.31 -4.76 -14.97
CA PRO A 17 -4.37 -4.23 -13.60
C PRO A 17 -4.89 -5.26 -12.57
N GLU A 18 -5.87 -6.09 -12.96
CA GLU A 18 -6.49 -7.10 -12.11
C GLU A 18 -5.46 -8.18 -11.75
N ARG A 19 -4.70 -8.65 -12.76
CA ARG A 19 -3.67 -9.66 -12.55
C ARG A 19 -2.52 -9.13 -11.70
N ARG A 20 -2.12 -7.87 -11.89
CA ARG A 20 -1.11 -7.22 -11.03
C ARG A 20 -1.59 -7.13 -9.58
N ARG A 21 -2.85 -6.75 -9.37
CA ARG A 21 -3.45 -6.66 -8.03
C ARG A 21 -3.49 -8.03 -7.36
N GLU A 22 -3.90 -9.06 -8.09
CA GLU A 22 -3.91 -10.44 -7.59
C GLU A 22 -2.51 -10.91 -7.15
N ILE A 23 -1.50 -10.66 -7.98
CA ILE A 23 -0.10 -11.00 -7.67
C ILE A 23 0.38 -10.24 -6.43
N ALA A 24 0.11 -8.93 -6.35
CA ALA A 24 0.47 -8.13 -5.19
C ALA A 24 -0.22 -8.62 -3.90
N SER A 25 -1.52 -8.93 -3.97
CA SER A 25 -2.29 -9.48 -2.86
C SER A 25 -1.81 -10.87 -2.42
N LYS A 26 -1.38 -11.72 -3.37
CA LYS A 26 -0.76 -13.02 -3.06
C LYS A 26 0.61 -12.85 -2.41
N GLY A 27 1.44 -11.94 -2.92
CA GLY A 27 2.76 -11.62 -2.37
C GLY A 27 2.69 -11.14 -0.91
N GLY A 28 1.82 -10.17 -0.62
CA GLY A 28 1.66 -9.64 0.73
C GLY A 28 1.16 -10.66 1.75
N ARG A 29 0.21 -11.53 1.36
CA ARG A 29 -0.24 -12.63 2.22
C ARG A 29 0.86 -13.65 2.48
N THR A 30 1.63 -13.98 1.44
CA THR A 30 2.73 -14.93 1.53
C THR A 30 3.86 -14.40 2.41
N SER A 31 4.19 -13.11 2.32
CA SER A 31 5.26 -12.53 3.15
C SER A 31 4.88 -12.49 4.62
N GLN A 32 3.61 -12.21 4.91
CA GLN A 32 3.05 -12.27 6.26
C GLN A 32 3.03 -13.71 6.79
N SER A 33 2.52 -14.66 6.02
CA SER A 33 2.45 -16.08 6.44
C SER A 33 3.82 -16.70 6.66
N ARG A 34 4.83 -16.27 5.89
CA ARG A 34 6.23 -16.73 6.04
C ARG A 34 6.99 -16.03 7.16
N GLY A 35 6.40 -15.04 7.85
CA GLY A 35 7.09 -14.27 8.89
C GLY A 35 8.21 -13.37 8.37
N THR A 36 8.36 -13.23 7.06
CA THR A 36 9.37 -12.34 6.44
C THR A 36 8.98 -10.87 6.53
N ALA A 37 7.67 -10.58 6.66
CA ALA A 37 7.17 -9.24 6.87
C ALA A 37 7.17 -8.89 8.38
N HIS A 38 7.22 -7.60 8.68
CA HIS A 38 7.07 -7.08 10.04
C HIS A 38 5.79 -7.63 10.69
N GLN A 39 5.97 -8.25 11.85
CA GLN A 39 4.92 -8.78 12.69
C GLN A 39 4.60 -7.76 13.77
N TRP A 40 3.33 -7.44 13.92
CA TRP A 40 2.86 -6.48 14.90
C TRP A 40 2.69 -7.17 16.25
N THR A 41 3.22 -6.58 17.31
CA THR A 41 2.74 -6.94 18.66
C THR A 41 1.39 -6.26 18.92
N PRO A 42 0.56 -6.80 19.84
CA PRO A 42 -0.70 -6.16 20.23
C PRO A 42 -0.52 -4.70 20.70
N GLU A 43 0.58 -4.40 21.38
CA GLU A 43 0.92 -3.07 21.88
C GLU A 43 1.24 -2.12 20.72
N GLU A 44 2.05 -2.56 19.76
CA GLU A 44 2.40 -1.79 18.56
C GLU A 44 1.17 -1.52 17.69
N ALA A 45 0.32 -2.52 17.48
CA ALA A 45 -0.92 -2.38 16.74
C ALA A 45 -1.87 -1.36 17.42
N SER A 46 -1.98 -1.41 18.75
CA SER A 46 -2.77 -0.45 19.53
C SER A 46 -2.23 0.98 19.43
N ALA A 47 -0.92 1.16 19.55
CA ALA A 47 -0.27 2.46 19.44
C ALA A 47 -0.45 3.05 18.03
N ALA A 48 -0.27 2.24 16.98
CA ALA A 48 -0.50 2.66 15.60
C ALA A 48 -1.97 3.02 15.33
N GLY A 49 -2.91 2.23 15.87
CA GLY A 49 -4.34 2.52 15.78
C GLY A 49 -4.72 3.85 16.44
N LYS A 50 -4.24 4.10 17.67
CA LYS A 50 -4.44 5.37 18.38
C LYS A 50 -3.86 6.55 17.61
N LYS A 51 -2.66 6.40 17.03
CA LYS A 51 -2.04 7.45 16.20
C LYS A 51 -2.86 7.73 14.95
N GLY A 52 -3.39 6.68 14.30
CA GLY A 52 -4.25 6.80 13.14
C GLY A 52 -5.55 7.55 13.47
N SER A 53 -6.28 7.13 14.51
CA SER A 53 -7.54 7.76 14.90
C SER A 53 -7.37 9.21 15.35
N ALA A 54 -6.29 9.53 16.06
CA ALA A 54 -5.96 10.91 16.43
C ALA A 54 -5.78 11.82 15.20
N ARG A 55 -5.19 11.31 14.11
CA ARG A 55 -5.05 12.07 12.85
C ARG A 55 -6.41 12.38 12.23
N TYR A 56 -7.33 11.41 12.20
CA TYR A 56 -8.67 11.62 11.69
C TYR A 56 -9.46 12.61 12.55
N ALA A 57 -9.34 12.52 13.87
CA ALA A 57 -9.99 13.45 14.79
C ALA A 57 -9.51 14.89 14.57
N ARG A 58 -8.18 15.09 14.46
CA ARG A 58 -7.60 16.41 14.18
C ARG A 58 -8.06 16.99 12.85
N ARG A 59 -8.05 16.18 11.79
CA ARG A 59 -8.53 16.61 10.46
C ARG A 59 -10.00 17.04 10.51
N ARG A 60 -10.85 16.34 11.27
CA ARG A 60 -12.27 16.70 11.41
C ARG A 60 -12.44 18.09 12.04
N VAL A 61 -11.64 18.42 13.05
CA VAL A 61 -11.64 19.74 13.69
C VAL A 61 -11.14 20.82 12.72
N GLU A 62 -10.01 20.56 12.03
CA GLU A 62 -9.47 21.47 11.02
C GLU A 62 -10.47 21.76 9.89
N THR A 63 -11.17 20.73 9.39
CA THR A 63 -12.21 20.93 8.37
C THR A 63 -13.44 21.67 8.89
N ALA A 64 -13.70 21.64 10.21
CA ALA A 64 -14.80 22.37 10.82
C ALA A 64 -14.46 23.84 11.07
N ASP A 65 -13.19 24.17 11.34
CA ASP A 65 -12.69 25.56 11.48
C ASP A 65 -12.59 26.31 10.13
N LEU A 66 -12.57 25.59 9.01
CA LEU A 66 -12.50 26.15 7.66
C LEU A 66 -13.88 26.44 7.03
N ALA A 67 -14.98 26.20 7.76
CA ALA A 67 -16.36 26.34 7.30
C ALA A 67 -17.07 27.50 7.99
#